data_AF-A0A535BRS9-F1
#
_entry.id   AF-A0A535BRS9-F1
#
_cell.length_a   1.000
_cell.length_b   1.000
_cell.length_c   1.000
_cell.angle_alpha   90.00
_cell.angle_beta   90.00
_cell.angle_gamma   90.00
#
_symmetry.space_group_name_H-M   'P 1'
#
loop_
_entity.id
_entity.type
_entity.pdbx_description
1 polymer ?
#
loop_
_entity_poly.entity_id
_entity_poly.type
_entity_poly.pdbx_seq_one_letter_code
_entity_poly.pdbx_strand_id
1 'polypeptide(L)' 'YPLYGFNQNKGYGTPAHLAALHEHGVTPLHRKSFAPVRELIFGLFTAS' A
#
# COMPACT_ATOMS: atom_id res chain seq x y z
N TYR A 1 -1.07 5.53 -11.71
CA TYR A 1 -1.43 5.38 -10.29
C TYR A 1 -1.27 6.72 -9.54
N PRO A 2 -2.06 7.76 -9.87
CA PRO A 2 -1.90 9.09 -9.27
C PRO A 2 -2.26 9.12 -7.78
N LEU A 3 -3.20 8.28 -7.34
CA LEU A 3 -3.72 8.22 -5.97
C LEU A 3 -2.65 7.85 -4.91
N TYR A 4 -1.57 7.22 -5.33
CA TYR A 4 -0.54 6.67 -4.42
C TYR A 4 0.64 7.61 -4.18
N GLY A 5 0.68 8.79 -4.83
CA GLY A 5 1.71 9.80 -4.60
C GLY A 5 3.15 9.34 -4.91
N PHE A 6 3.35 8.38 -5.82
CA PHE A 6 4.68 7.82 -6.13
C PHE A 6 5.72 8.88 -6.52
N ASN A 7 5.29 9.97 -7.16
CA ASN A 7 6.17 11.10 -7.51
C ASN A 7 6.76 11.80 -6.27
N GLN A 8 6.05 11.78 -5.13
CA GLN A 8 6.46 12.40 -3.88
C GLN A 8 7.14 11.39 -2.93
N ASN A 9 6.51 10.24 -2.69
CA ASN A 9 6.97 9.27 -1.69
C ASN A 9 7.91 8.19 -2.23
N LYS A 10 8.13 8.12 -3.56
CA LYS A 10 9.04 7.16 -4.22
C LYS A 10 8.73 5.68 -3.90
N GLY A 11 7.50 5.35 -3.51
CA GLY A 11 7.10 3.99 -3.14
C GLY A 11 7.38 3.60 -1.69
N TYR A 12 7.89 4.52 -0.86
CA TYR A 12 7.97 4.29 0.59
C TYR A 12 6.58 4.33 1.22
N GLY A 13 6.39 3.52 2.27
CA GLY A 13 5.15 3.43 3.04
C GLY A 13 4.91 4.64 3.94
N THR A 14 4.78 5.82 3.35
CA THR A 14 4.35 7.03 4.08
C THR A 14 2.88 6.90 4.49
N PRO A 15 2.40 7.65 5.50
CA PRO A 15 0.99 7.60 5.89
C PRO A 15 0.02 7.83 4.72
N ALA A 16 0.33 8.78 3.83
CA ALA A 16 -0.47 9.03 2.63
C ALA A 16 -0.47 7.84 1.66
N HIS A 17 0.68 7.15 1.49
CA HIS A 17 0.75 5.97 0.65
C HIS A 17 -0.08 4.83 1.25
N LEU A 18 0.07 4.56 2.55
CA LEU A 18 -0.66 3.51 3.25
C LEU A 18 -2.17 3.78 3.21
N ALA A 19 -2.60 5.03 3.42
CA ALA A 19 -4.01 5.40 3.28
C ALA A 19 -4.54 5.09 1.87
N ALA A 20 -3.82 5.49 0.81
CA ALA A 20 -4.18 5.16 -0.57
C ALA A 20 -4.19 3.66 -0.85
N LEU A 21 -3.27 2.90 -0.24
CA LEU A 21 -3.17 1.45 -0.35
C LEU A 21 -4.42 0.77 0.26
N HIS A 22 -4.88 1.26 1.41
CA HIS A 22 -6.10 0.77 2.06
C HIS A 22 -7.36 1.17 1.30
N GLU A 23 -7.44 2.40 0.77
CA GLU A 23 -8.63 2.92 0.09
C GLU A 23 -8.81 2.34 -1.32
N HIS A 24 -7.71 2.22 -2.07
CA HIS A 24 -7.75 1.86 -3.49
C HIS A 24 -7.18 0.47 -3.80
N GLY A 25 -6.66 -0.21 -2.78
CA GLY A 25 -6.06 -1.54 -2.91
C GLY A 25 -4.66 -1.55 -3.51
N VAL A 26 -4.13 -2.76 -3.70
CA VAL A 26 -2.79 -2.99 -4.25
C VAL A 26 -2.76 -2.81 -5.77
N THR A 27 -1.59 -2.47 -6.31
CA THR A 27 -1.35 -2.33 -7.76
C THR A 27 -0.21 -3.25 -8.21
N PRO A 28 -0.06 -3.50 -9.53
CA PRO A 28 1.09 -4.22 -10.09
C PRO A 28 2.47 -3.68 -9.71
N LEU A 29 2.58 -2.39 -9.34
CA LEU A 29 3.86 -1.79 -8.93
C LEU A 29 4.25 -2.12 -7.47
N HIS A 30 3.31 -2.60 -6.67
CA HIS A 30 3.55 -2.89 -5.26
C HIS A 30 4.31 -4.19 -5.06
N ARG A 31 5.29 -4.18 -4.16
CA ARG A 31 6.03 -5.38 -3.77
C ARG A 31 5.18 -6.23 -2.84
N LYS A 32 4.63 -7.33 -3.36
CA LYS A 32 3.76 -8.25 -2.61
C LYS A 32 4.38 -8.87 -1.36
N SER A 33 5.72 -8.89 -1.25
CA SER A 33 6.42 -9.39 -0.07
C SER A 33 6.48 -8.39 1.09
N PHE A 34 6.15 -7.12 0.87
CA PHE A 34 6.15 -6.11 1.93
C PHE A 34 4.90 -6.28 2.79
N ALA A 35 5.08 -6.26 4.12
CA ALA A 35 4.03 -6.50 5.11
C ALA A 35 2.67 -5.84 4.78
N PRO A 36 2.58 -4.50 4.55
CA PRO A 36 1.28 -3.86 4.30
C PRO A 36 0.61 -4.34 3.00
N VAL A 37 1.39 -4.66 1.97
CA VAL A 37 0.87 -5.16 0.70
C VAL A 37 0.43 -6.63 0.84
N ARG A 38 1.24 -7.42 1.54
CA ARG A 38 0.98 -8.83 1.83
C ARG A 38 -0.31 -8.99 2.64
N GLU A 39 -0.47 -8.18 3.68
CA GLU A 39 -1.63 -8.22 4.57
C GLU A 39 -2.92 -7.92 3.81
N LEU A 40 -2.91 -6.91 2.92
CA LEU A 40 -4.05 -6.63 2.03
C LEU A 40 -4.37 -7.78 1.09
N ILE A 41 -3.36 -8.42 0.48
CA ILE A 41 -3.56 -9.52 -0.46
C ILE A 41 -4.17 -10.75 0.23
N PHE A 42 -3.73 -11.06 1.45
CA PHE A 42 -4.13 -12.25 2.17
C PHE A 42 -5.26 -11.99 3.20
N GLY A 43 -5.79 -10.76 3.27
CA GLY A 43 -6.83 -10.39 4.23
C GLY A 43 -6.38 -10.48 5.69
N LEU A 44 -5.06 -10.36 5.94
CA LEU A 44 -4.46 -10.47 7.27
C LEU A 44 -4.53 -9.11 7.98
N PHE A 45 -5.72 -8.58 8.17
CA PHE A 45 -5.88 -7.37 8.98
C PHE A 45 -5.89 -7.74 10.46
N THR A 46 -4.73 -7.62 11.11
CA THR A 46 -4.67 -7.55 12.57
C THR A 46 -5.15 -6.16 12.97
N ALA A 47 -6.41 -6.06 13.41
CA ALA A 47 -6.89 -4.86 14.09
C ALA A 47 -5.91 -4.56 15.24
N SER A 48 -5.28 -3.39 15.18
CA SER A 48 -4.47 -2.83 16.28
C SER A 48 -5.33 -1.84 17.05
#